data_AF-A0A2D8XMA8-F1
#
_entry.id   AF-A0A2D8XMA8-F1
#
_cell.length_a   1.000
_cell.length_b   1.000
_cell.length_c   1.000
_cell.angle_alpha   90.00
_cell.angle_beta   90.00
_cell.angle_gamma   90.00
#
_symmetry.space_group_name_H-M   'P 1'
#
loop_
_entity.id
_entity.type
_entity.pdbx_description
1 polymer ?
#
loop_
_entity_poly.entity_id
_entity_poly.type
_entity_poly.pdbx_seq_one_letter_code
_entity_poly.pdbx_strand_id
1 'polypeptide(L)'
;MYQGRMAQQNANYQAQLANYNAKVSENNAIMQTQAADADADTIDRRRKVALAQGQVSFAKSGVVINEGTTLDVLGGMAAEFELDRLNRLHQGEVQSRANMIGAQQDRSNAGGLLAQGNAAMTAGLISGAGTLAAGGGQIAMSMPSAKKPGLSSIPQQSSYSQYYPF
;
A
#
# COMPACT_ATOMS: atom_id res chain seq x y z
N MET A 1 23.80 -8.62 12.71
CA MET A 1 22.59 -9.10 13.42
C MET A 1 21.80 -8.01 14.15
N TYR A 2 22.40 -7.15 14.98
CA TYR A 2 21.66 -6.11 15.74
C TYR A 2 20.93 -5.11 14.83
N GLN A 3 21.59 -4.65 13.75
CA GLN A 3 21.01 -3.72 12.78
C GLN A 3 19.81 -4.30 11.99
N GLY A 4 19.85 -5.59 11.62
CA GLY A 4 18.75 -6.24 10.90
C GLY A 4 17.49 -6.42 11.76
N ARG A 5 17.66 -6.69 13.07
CA ARG A 5 16.55 -6.79 14.02
C ARG A 5 15.84 -5.43 14.23
N MET A 6 16.62 -4.35 14.30
CA MET A 6 16.07 -2.99 14.39
C MET A 6 15.33 -2.58 13.11
N ALA A 7 15.87 -2.92 11.94
CA ALA A 7 15.20 -2.68 10.66
C ALA A 7 13.85 -3.43 10.57
N GLN A 8 13.81 -4.69 11.01
CA GLN A 8 12.57 -5.47 11.06
C GLN A 8 11.55 -4.90 12.05
N GLN A 9 11.97 -4.49 13.25
CA GLN A 9 11.06 -3.86 14.21
C GLN A 9 10.48 -2.54 13.70
N ASN A 10 11.32 -1.70 13.09
CA ASN A 10 10.86 -0.46 12.48
C ASN A 10 9.87 -0.71 11.33
N ALA A 11 10.17 -1.67 10.46
CA ALA A 11 9.27 -2.10 9.40
C ALA A 11 7.92 -2.61 9.94
N ASN A 12 7.92 -3.42 11.00
CA ASN A 12 6.70 -3.89 11.66
C ASN A 12 5.86 -2.73 12.21
N TYR A 13 6.49 -1.75 12.86
CA TYR A 13 5.80 -0.58 13.38
C TYR A 13 5.16 0.26 12.26
N GLN A 14 5.92 0.55 11.20
CA GLN A 14 5.40 1.30 10.06
C GLN A 14 4.28 0.53 9.34
N ALA A 15 4.39 -0.80 9.22
CA ALA A 15 3.34 -1.64 8.67
C ALA A 15 2.07 -1.64 9.54
N GLN A 16 2.19 -1.62 10.87
CA GLN A 16 1.03 -1.48 11.76
C GLN A 16 0.34 -0.12 11.58
N LEU A 17 1.11 0.96 11.47
CA LEU A 17 0.56 2.29 11.22
C LEU A 17 -0.17 2.37 9.87
N ALA A 18 0.42 1.80 8.82
CA ALA A 18 -0.22 1.73 7.51
C ALA A 18 -1.52 0.89 7.57
N ASN A 19 -1.52 -0.26 8.25
CA ASN A 19 -2.74 -1.05 8.45
C ASN A 19 -3.81 -0.30 9.26
N TYR A 20 -3.42 0.52 10.22
CA TYR A 20 -4.34 1.38 10.96
C TYR A 20 -4.97 2.43 10.05
N ASN A 21 -4.16 3.12 9.24
CA ASN A 21 -4.65 4.11 8.27
C ASN A 21 -5.58 3.48 7.24
N ALA A 22 -5.30 2.24 6.82
CA ALA A 22 -6.19 1.48 5.95
C ALA A 22 -7.57 1.27 6.57
N LYS A 23 -7.64 0.87 7.85
CA LYS A 23 -8.92 0.71 8.57
C LYS A 23 -9.67 2.02 8.73
N VAL A 24 -8.96 3.13 8.99
CA VAL A 24 -9.57 4.46 9.05
C VAL A 24 -10.19 4.81 7.69
N SER A 25 -9.47 4.56 6.61
CA SER A 25 -9.96 4.77 5.24
C SER A 25 -11.18 3.88 4.93
N GLU A 26 -11.18 2.62 5.34
CA GLU A 26 -12.34 1.71 5.20
C GLU A 26 -13.56 2.23 5.98
N ASN A 27 -13.37 2.67 7.22
CA ASN A 27 -14.45 3.26 8.01
C ASN A 27 -14.99 4.54 7.38
N ASN A 28 -14.11 5.39 6.84
CA ASN A 28 -14.51 6.58 6.11
C ASN A 28 -15.31 6.22 4.86
N ALA A 29 -14.92 5.18 4.12
CA ALA A 29 -15.66 4.71 2.96
C ALA A 29 -17.09 4.28 3.33
N ILE A 30 -17.24 3.51 4.41
CA ILE A 30 -18.54 3.08 4.94
C ILE A 30 -19.38 4.29 5.35
N MET A 31 -18.78 5.24 6.07
CA MET A 31 -19.46 6.46 6.51
C MET A 31 -19.97 7.28 5.31
N GLN A 32 -19.19 7.41 4.23
CA GLN A 32 -19.62 8.14 3.04
C GLN A 32 -20.80 7.47 2.32
N THR A 33 -20.77 6.14 2.21
CA THR A 33 -21.90 5.38 1.65
C THR A 33 -23.16 5.57 2.50
N GLN A 34 -23.05 5.41 3.82
CA GLN A 34 -24.20 5.60 4.73
C GLN A 34 -24.76 7.02 4.71
N ALA A 35 -23.89 8.03 4.64
CA ALA A 35 -24.32 9.42 4.53
C ALA A 35 -25.07 9.68 3.22
N ALA A 36 -24.57 9.13 2.10
CA ALA A 36 -25.23 9.25 0.81
C ALA A 36 -26.59 8.53 0.78
N ASP A 37 -26.70 7.35 1.40
CA ASP A 37 -27.97 6.62 1.53
C ASP A 37 -28.99 7.42 2.36
N ALA A 38 -28.58 7.99 3.49
CA ALA A 38 -29.46 8.81 4.34
C ALA A 38 -29.94 10.09 3.62
N ASP A 39 -29.08 10.71 2.82
CA ASP A 39 -29.46 11.86 2.00
C ASP A 39 -30.41 11.45 0.87
N ALA A 40 -30.15 10.31 0.22
CA ALA A 40 -31.03 9.75 -0.82
C ALA A 40 -32.45 9.45 -0.27
N ASP A 41 -32.56 8.91 0.94
CA ASP A 41 -33.85 8.71 1.62
C ASP A 41 -34.56 10.03 1.93
N THR A 42 -33.80 11.09 2.22
CA THR A 42 -34.35 12.42 2.45
C THR A 42 -34.87 13.02 1.14
N ILE A 43 -34.16 12.84 0.03
CA ILE A 43 -34.61 13.23 -1.31
C ILE A 43 -35.90 12.48 -1.68
N ASP A 44 -35.97 11.17 -1.42
CA ASP A 44 -37.18 10.39 -1.70
C ASP A 44 -38.40 10.88 -0.90
N ARG A 45 -38.22 11.19 0.39
CA ARG A 45 -39.28 11.79 1.21
C ARG A 45 -39.73 13.14 0.66
N ARG A 46 -38.80 14.00 0.25
CA ARG A 46 -39.11 15.30 -0.37
C ARG A 46 -39.86 15.13 -1.69
N ARG A 47 -39.44 14.18 -2.53
CA ARG A 47 -40.13 13.82 -3.77
C ARG A 47 -41.60 13.47 -3.51
N LYS A 48 -41.86 12.58 -2.56
CA LYS A 48 -43.23 12.15 -2.22
C LYS A 48 -44.11 13.33 -1.78
N VAL A 49 -43.58 14.20 -0.93
CA VAL A 49 -44.29 15.40 -0.47
C VAL A 49 -44.53 16.38 -1.62
N ALA A 50 -43.52 16.64 -2.45
CA ALA A 50 -43.63 17.55 -3.60
C ALA A 50 -44.66 17.06 -4.62
N LEU A 51 -44.65 15.76 -4.96
CA LEU A 51 -45.62 15.16 -5.87
C LEU A 51 -47.05 15.23 -5.30
N ALA A 52 -47.23 14.94 -4.01
CA ALA A 52 -48.54 15.05 -3.36
C ALA A 52 -49.04 16.51 -3.35
N GLN A 53 -48.17 17.48 -3.06
CA GLN A 53 -48.50 18.90 -3.11
C GLN A 53 -48.84 19.36 -4.53
N GLY A 54 -48.10 18.89 -5.53
CA GLY A 54 -48.39 19.13 -6.95
C GLY A 54 -49.77 18.62 -7.32
N GLN A 55 -50.08 17.36 -7.03
CA GLN A 55 -51.38 16.75 -7.27
C GLN A 55 -52.53 17.53 -6.61
N VAL A 56 -52.38 17.91 -5.33
CA VAL A 56 -53.39 18.71 -4.62
C VAL A 56 -53.55 20.10 -5.23
N SER A 57 -52.46 20.72 -5.69
CA SER A 57 -52.51 22.04 -6.31
C SER A 57 -53.28 22.00 -7.63
N PHE A 58 -53.05 20.98 -8.46
CA PHE A 58 -53.82 20.75 -9.69
C PHE A 58 -55.29 20.41 -9.41
N ALA A 59 -55.57 19.61 -8.38
CA ALA A 59 -56.94 19.33 -7.97
C ALA A 59 -57.70 20.61 -7.56
N LYS A 60 -57.04 21.53 -6.84
CA LYS A 60 -57.62 22.79 -6.39
C LYS A 60 -57.82 23.80 -7.51
N SER A 61 -56.98 23.80 -8.55
CA SER A 61 -57.10 24.71 -9.69
C SER A 61 -58.22 24.34 -10.66
N GLY A 62 -58.91 23.21 -10.43
CA GLY A 62 -59.99 22.73 -11.31
C GLY A 62 -59.49 22.17 -12.64
N VAL A 63 -58.17 22.02 -12.80
CA VAL A 63 -57.55 21.38 -13.97
C VAL A 63 -57.71 19.86 -13.82
N VAL A 64 -58.17 19.21 -14.89
CA VAL A 64 -58.32 17.74 -14.89
C VAL A 64 -56.91 17.13 -14.83
N ILE A 65 -56.59 16.44 -13.74
CA ILE A 65 -55.27 15.82 -13.52
C ILE A 65 -54.87 14.84 -14.64
N ASN A 66 -55.85 14.33 -15.40
CA ASN A 66 -55.65 13.45 -16.54
C ASN A 66 -55.37 14.17 -17.87
N GLU A 67 -55.19 15.50 -17.88
CA GLU A 67 -54.71 16.21 -19.07
C GLU A 67 -53.18 16.09 -19.18
N GLY A 68 -52.69 15.80 -20.39
CA GLY A 68 -51.30 15.40 -20.65
C GLY A 68 -50.25 16.36 -20.07
N THR A 69 -50.48 17.67 -20.16
CA THR A 69 -49.54 18.69 -19.66
C THR A 69 -49.32 18.61 -18.15
N THR A 70 -50.32 18.22 -17.37
CA THR A 70 -50.23 18.12 -15.90
C THR A 70 -49.48 16.87 -15.46
N LEU A 71 -49.71 15.75 -16.14
CA LEU A 71 -48.98 14.51 -15.93
C LEU A 71 -47.52 14.63 -16.35
N ASP A 72 -47.23 15.34 -17.43
CA ASP A 72 -45.86 15.60 -17.90
C ASP A 72 -45.07 16.43 -16.89
N VAL A 73 -45.69 17.46 -16.27
CA VAL A 73 -45.04 18.27 -15.23
C VAL A 73 -44.73 17.43 -13.98
N LEU A 74 -45.69 16.63 -13.50
CA LEU A 74 -45.48 15.76 -12.34
C LEU A 74 -44.44 14.66 -12.64
N GLY A 75 -44.45 14.11 -13.86
CA GLY A 75 -43.48 13.13 -14.33
C GLY A 75 -42.07 13.72 -14.43
N GLY A 76 -41.93 14.92 -15.00
CA GLY A 76 -40.67 15.65 -15.06
C GLY A 76 -40.11 15.94 -13.67
N MET A 77 -40.96 16.41 -12.75
CA MET A 77 -40.57 16.62 -11.36
C MET A 77 -40.11 15.31 -10.68
N ALA A 78 -40.84 14.21 -10.88
CA ALA A 78 -40.43 12.91 -10.33
C ALA A 78 -39.07 12.45 -10.87
N ALA A 79 -38.82 12.67 -12.17
CA ALA A 79 -37.55 12.34 -12.83
C ALA A 79 -36.39 13.20 -12.30
N GLU A 80 -36.61 14.51 -12.07
CA GLU A 80 -35.61 15.39 -11.47
C GLU A 80 -35.20 14.94 -10.06
N PHE A 81 -36.17 14.57 -9.22
CA PHE A 81 -35.86 14.05 -7.88
C PHE A 81 -35.13 12.70 -7.92
N GLU A 82 -35.48 11.82 -8.87
CA GLU A 82 -34.76 10.56 -9.02
C GLU A 82 -33.33 10.79 -9.50
N LEU A 83 -33.12 11.74 -10.43
CA LEU A 83 -31.79 12.13 -10.87
C LEU A 83 -30.96 12.70 -9.70
N ASP A 84 -31.54 13.57 -8.88
CA ASP A 84 -30.87 14.13 -7.69
C ASP A 84 -30.49 13.02 -6.69
N ARG A 85 -31.40 12.08 -6.44
CA ARG A 85 -31.15 10.90 -5.62
C ARG A 85 -29.99 10.07 -6.17
N LEU A 86 -29.99 9.75 -7.46
CA LEU A 86 -28.94 8.97 -8.11
C LEU A 86 -27.60 9.71 -8.09
N ASN A 87 -27.59 11.02 -8.32
CA ASN A 87 -26.39 11.83 -8.23
C ASN A 87 -25.80 11.78 -6.82
N ARG A 88 -26.63 11.84 -5.78
CA ARG A 88 -26.17 11.77 -4.40
C ARG A 88 -25.57 10.42 -4.05
N LEU A 89 -26.23 9.33 -4.45
CA LEU A 89 -25.71 7.97 -4.28
C LEU A 89 -24.39 7.78 -5.02
N HIS A 90 -24.32 8.24 -6.27
CA HIS A 90 -23.11 8.14 -7.08
C HIS A 90 -21.94 8.93 -6.47
N GLN A 91 -22.21 10.14 -5.95
CA GLN A 91 -21.21 10.93 -5.26
C GLN A 91 -20.67 10.19 -4.02
N GLY A 92 -21.55 9.56 -3.23
CA GLY A 92 -21.15 8.72 -2.11
C GLY A 92 -20.30 7.53 -2.54
N GLU A 93 -20.68 6.86 -3.62
CA GLU A 93 -19.94 5.73 -4.17
C GLU A 93 -18.53 6.13 -4.64
N VAL A 94 -18.40 7.24 -5.37
CA VAL A 94 -17.10 7.76 -5.83
C VAL A 94 -16.19 8.05 -4.65
N GLN A 95 -16.69 8.71 -3.60
CA GLN A 95 -15.92 9.01 -2.40
C GLN A 95 -15.56 7.75 -1.61
N SER A 96 -16.49 6.80 -1.51
CA SER A 96 -16.27 5.51 -0.87
C SER A 96 -15.17 4.73 -1.59
N ARG A 97 -15.23 4.65 -2.93
CA ARG A 97 -14.18 4.01 -3.76
C ARG A 97 -12.82 4.68 -3.60
N ALA A 98 -12.75 6.01 -3.56
CA ALA A 98 -11.49 6.72 -3.34
C ALA A 98 -10.84 6.33 -2.01
N ASN A 99 -11.63 6.26 -0.93
CA ASN A 99 -11.15 5.81 0.38
C ASN A 99 -10.71 4.33 0.37
N MET A 100 -11.45 3.45 -0.32
CA MET A 100 -11.08 2.04 -0.47
C MET A 100 -9.77 1.85 -1.23
N ILE A 101 -9.52 2.66 -2.27
CA ILE A 101 -8.24 2.67 -2.99
C ILE A 101 -7.10 3.09 -2.04
N GLY A 102 -7.31 4.14 -1.23
CA GLY A 102 -6.36 4.56 -0.20
C GLY A 102 -6.06 3.43 0.79
N ALA A 103 -7.09 2.74 1.28
CA ALA A 103 -6.92 1.59 2.17
C ALA A 103 -6.12 0.45 1.53
N GLN A 104 -6.37 0.15 0.26
CA GLN A 104 -5.63 -0.88 -0.47
C GLN A 104 -4.17 -0.48 -0.67
N GLN A 105 -3.90 0.80 -0.94
CA GLN A 105 -2.54 1.32 -1.05
C GLN A 105 -1.79 1.21 0.27
N ASP A 106 -2.43 1.58 1.38
CA ASP A 106 -1.85 1.46 2.72
C ASP A 106 -1.53 0.00 3.09
N ARG A 107 -2.43 -0.94 2.80
CA ARG A 107 -2.19 -2.38 2.99
C ARG A 107 -1.02 -2.88 2.13
N SER A 108 -0.92 -2.40 0.89
CA SER A 108 0.18 -2.74 -0.01
C SER A 108 1.51 -2.20 0.49
N ASN A 109 1.53 -0.95 0.97
CA ASN A 109 2.68 -0.32 1.61
C ASN A 109 3.12 -1.10 2.85
N ALA A 110 2.17 -1.53 3.69
CA ALA A 110 2.47 -2.37 4.85
C ALA A 110 3.15 -3.68 4.43
N GLY A 111 2.65 -4.36 3.40
CA GLY A 111 3.26 -5.56 2.84
C GLY A 111 4.69 -5.33 2.33
N GLY A 112 4.91 -4.23 1.61
CA GLY A 112 6.23 -3.84 1.12
C GLY A 112 7.22 -3.54 2.24
N LEU A 113 6.80 -2.83 3.28
CA LEU A 113 7.61 -2.53 4.46
C LEU A 113 8.04 -3.81 5.18
N LEU A 114 7.12 -4.74 5.41
CA LEU A 114 7.41 -6.03 6.02
C LEU A 114 8.41 -6.84 5.19
N ALA A 115 8.21 -6.90 3.86
CA ALA A 115 9.12 -7.57 2.95
C ALA A 115 10.53 -6.96 3.00
N GLN A 116 10.63 -5.62 3.00
CA GLN A 116 11.89 -4.91 3.11
C GLN A 116 12.58 -5.17 4.45
N GLY A 117 11.84 -5.18 5.56
CA GLY A 117 12.36 -5.51 6.89
C GLY A 117 12.93 -6.92 6.96
N ASN A 118 12.22 -7.90 6.38
CA ASN A 118 12.66 -9.30 6.32
C ASN A 118 13.89 -9.48 5.41
N ALA A 119 13.93 -8.80 4.28
CA ALA A 119 15.09 -8.78 3.39
C ALA A 119 16.31 -8.17 4.08
N ALA A 120 16.15 -7.05 4.81
CA ALA A 120 17.21 -6.42 5.57
C ALA A 120 17.72 -7.31 6.72
N MET A 121 16.82 -8.03 7.40
CA MET A 121 17.21 -9.04 8.40
C MET A 121 18.07 -10.14 7.77
N THR A 122 17.64 -10.68 6.62
CA THR A 122 18.31 -11.76 5.91
C THR A 122 19.67 -11.31 5.38
N ALA A 123 19.74 -10.14 4.74
CA ALA A 123 20.99 -9.53 4.29
C ALA A 123 21.94 -9.26 5.47
N GLY A 124 21.41 -8.80 6.62
CA GLY A 124 22.17 -8.59 7.85
C GLY A 124 22.69 -9.89 8.51
N LEU A 125 22.06 -11.03 8.23
CA LEU A 125 22.53 -12.36 8.62
C LEU A 125 23.62 -12.86 7.67
N ILE A 126 23.40 -12.76 6.35
CA ILE A 126 24.34 -13.19 5.32
C ILE A 126 25.64 -12.39 5.40
N SER A 127 25.56 -11.05 5.49
CA SER A 127 26.75 -10.19 5.65
C SER A 127 27.49 -10.47 6.96
N GLY A 128 26.77 -10.74 8.06
CA GLY A 128 27.36 -11.15 9.33
C GLY A 128 28.08 -12.50 9.25
N ALA A 129 27.51 -13.47 8.55
CA ALA A 129 28.15 -14.78 8.32
C ALA A 129 29.35 -14.68 7.37
N GLY A 130 29.25 -13.90 6.30
CA GLY A 130 30.32 -13.68 5.34
C GLY A 130 31.53 -12.96 5.95
N THR A 131 31.29 -11.97 6.82
CA THR A 131 32.35 -11.29 7.57
C THR A 131 33.01 -12.19 8.62
N LEU A 132 32.25 -13.06 9.30
CA LEU A 132 32.81 -14.08 10.19
C LEU A 132 33.65 -15.12 9.43
N ALA A 133 33.18 -15.59 8.28
CA ALA A 133 33.92 -16.55 7.44
C ALA A 133 35.20 -15.95 6.83
N ALA A 134 35.12 -14.71 6.32
CA ALA A 134 36.28 -14.00 5.78
C ALA A 134 37.30 -13.65 6.88
N GLY A 135 36.83 -13.23 8.06
CA GLY A 135 37.68 -13.00 9.23
C GLY A 135 38.37 -14.28 9.71
N GLY A 136 37.66 -15.40 9.80
CA GLY A 136 38.23 -16.71 10.15
C GLY A 136 39.25 -17.21 9.12
N GLY A 137 38.99 -17.01 7.83
CA GLY A 137 39.91 -17.34 6.74
C GLY A 137 41.19 -16.50 6.77
N GLN A 138 41.12 -15.22 7.12
CA GLN A 138 42.30 -14.37 7.29
C GLN A 138 43.14 -14.76 8.50
N ILE A 139 42.52 -15.21 9.61
CA ILE A 139 43.25 -15.70 10.78
C ILE A 139 43.91 -17.05 10.47
N ALA A 140 43.24 -17.94 9.72
CA ALA A 140 43.83 -19.20 9.26
C ALA A 140 44.98 -19.00 8.24
N MET A 141 44.88 -18.00 7.37
CA MET A 141 45.93 -17.65 6.39
C MET A 141 47.08 -16.80 6.97
N SER A 142 46.89 -16.16 8.13
CA SER A 142 47.93 -15.39 8.83
C SER A 142 48.63 -16.16 9.95
N MET A 143 48.23 -17.40 10.24
CA MET A 143 49.08 -18.29 11.04
C MET A 143 50.33 -18.62 10.22
N PRO A 144 51.54 -18.26 10.69
CA PRO A 144 52.75 -18.62 9.98
C PRO A 144 52.85 -20.14 9.99
N SER A 145 52.81 -20.75 8.80
CA SER A 145 53.16 -22.16 8.61
C SER A 145 54.46 -22.44 9.35
N ALA A 146 54.38 -23.23 10.43
CA ALA A 146 55.53 -23.62 11.22
C ALA A 146 56.53 -24.35 10.31
N LYS A 147 57.53 -23.61 9.84
CA LYS A 147 58.65 -24.12 9.06
C LYS A 147 59.40 -25.09 9.98
N LYS A 148 59.27 -26.39 9.72
CA LYS A 148 59.97 -27.44 10.48
C LYS A 148 61.47 -27.12 10.53
N PRO A 149 62.11 -27.12 11.70
CA PRO A 149 63.54 -26.89 11.82
C PRO A 149 64.31 -28.15 11.42
N GLY A 150 65.31 -27.99 10.56
CA GLY A 150 66.32 -29.01 10.27
C GLY A 150 66.13 -29.72 8.93
N LEU A 151 66.94 -29.37 7.95
CA LEU A 151 68.04 -30.23 7.51
C LEU A 151 69.02 -29.39 6.68
N SER A 152 70.22 -29.24 7.22
CA SER A 152 71.41 -28.68 6.57
C SER A 152 71.83 -29.54 5.37
N SER A 153 72.05 -28.93 4.20
CA SER A 153 72.80 -29.56 3.10
C SER A 153 73.74 -28.57 2.41
N ILE A 154 75.01 -28.62 2.87
CA ILE A 154 76.28 -28.61 2.12
C ILE A 154 76.56 -27.41 1.18
N PRO A 155 77.66 -26.64 1.40
CA PRO A 155 78.18 -25.70 0.40
C PRO A 155 78.94 -26.46 -0.69
N GLN A 156 78.61 -26.23 -1.96
CA GLN A 156 79.51 -26.56 -3.06
C GLN A 156 79.92 -25.30 -3.83
N GLN A 157 81.23 -25.17 -3.95
CA GLN A 157 82.00 -24.08 -4.53
C GLN A 157 81.99 -24.12 -6.07
N SER A 158 82.08 -22.91 -6.65
CA SER A 158 82.82 -22.49 -7.85
C SER A 158 82.99 -23.45 -9.04
N SER A 159 82.62 -22.99 -10.23
CA SER A 159 83.59 -22.66 -11.28
C SER A 159 82.98 -21.89 -12.47
N TYR A 160 83.85 -21.08 -13.08
CA TYR A 160 83.66 -20.08 -14.13
C TYR A 160 83.10 -20.63 -15.46
N SER A 161 82.40 -19.78 -16.23
CA SER A 161 82.80 -19.50 -17.62
C SER A 161 82.13 -18.24 -18.16
N GLN A 162 82.95 -17.23 -18.46
CA GLN A 162 82.63 -16.14 -19.38
C GLN A 162 82.47 -16.70 -20.80
N TYR A 163 81.50 -16.21 -21.59
CA TYR A 163 81.66 -16.01 -23.05
C TYR A 163 80.49 -15.18 -23.65
N TYR A 164 80.77 -13.93 -24.03
CA TYR A 164 80.23 -13.27 -25.24
C TYR A 164 81.33 -13.39 -26.31
N PRO A 165 81.09 -13.47 -27.63
CA PRO A 165 80.26 -12.59 -28.48
C PRO A 165 79.34 -13.41 -29.44
N PHE A 166 78.39 -12.87 -30.23
CA PHE A 166 78.41 -11.78 -31.23
C PHE A 166 77.05 -11.09 -31.33
#